data_AF-A0A1R3HB43-F1
#
_entry.id   AF-A0A1R3HB43-F1
#
_cell.length_a   1.000
_cell.length_b   1.000
_cell.length_c   1.000
_cell.angle_alpha   90.00
_cell.angle_beta   90.00
_cell.angle_gamma   90.00
#
_symmetry.space_group_name_H-M   'P 1'
#
loop_
_entity.id
_entity.type
_entity.pdbx_description
1 polymer ?
#
loop_
_entity_poly.entity_id
_entity_poly.type
_entity_poly.pdbx_seq_one_letter_code
_entity_poly.pdbx_strand_id
1 'polypeptide(L)'
;MGFLLFSCLKDGIKGTRPWVTSSFLAPRGKLPSECGSGPRTLVVLDDVWSESVLEQLVFQIPTCKTLVVSRFKFPTRLVGEVYEFELLRDDESMSLFCHSAFGQKSIPPSADENLVKQIVNECKELPLALKAVGASLRDQPEMYWASARERLLRGEPICEAHQNELLERMAIRTQSFFFKLK
;
A
#
# COMPACT_ATOMS: atom_id res chain seq x y z
N MET A 1 16.21 3.13 17.01
CA MET A 1 14.80 2.71 16.89
C MET A 1 14.76 1.78 15.69
N GLY A 2 14.62 0.47 15.92
CA GLY A 2 14.67 -0.53 14.85
C GLY A 2 13.26 -0.81 14.33
N PHE A 3 13.15 -1.03 13.02
CA PHE A 3 11.92 -1.45 12.35
C PHE A 3 12.14 -2.83 11.73
N LEU A 4 11.17 -3.74 11.90
CA LEU A 4 11.13 -5.02 11.19
C LEU A 4 9.87 -5.05 10.34
N LEU A 5 10.05 -5.18 9.02
CA LEU A 5 8.97 -5.28 8.03
C LEU A 5 8.82 -6.73 7.58
N PHE A 6 7.63 -7.30 7.79
CA PHE A 6 7.26 -8.62 7.27
C PHE A 6 6.14 -8.44 6.23
N SER A 7 6.37 -8.92 5.01
CA SER A 7 5.32 -9.03 3.98
C SER A 7 4.71 -10.42 4.08
N CYS A 8 3.39 -10.50 4.24
CA CYS A 8 2.70 -11.75 4.52
C CYS A 8 1.94 -12.25 3.28
N LEU A 9 2.53 -13.17 2.52
CA LEU A 9 1.90 -13.72 1.30
C LEU A 9 0.81 -14.76 1.65
N LYS A 10 -0.21 -14.86 0.77
CA LYS A 10 -1.42 -15.70 0.82
C LYS A 10 -1.32 -17.11 1.40
N ASP A 11 -0.15 -17.76 1.33
CA ASP A 11 0.00 -19.18 1.66
C ASP A 11 0.50 -19.47 3.08
N GLY A 12 0.55 -18.43 3.94
CA GLY A 12 1.20 -18.53 5.23
C GLY A 12 2.73 -18.66 5.06
N ILE A 13 3.47 -18.53 6.16
CA ILE A 13 4.92 -18.72 6.15
C ILE A 13 5.19 -20.23 5.96
N LYS A 14 5.13 -20.71 4.71
CA LYS A 14 5.58 -22.05 4.35
C LYS A 14 7.10 -22.05 4.30
N GLY A 15 7.67 -22.41 5.43
CA GLY A 15 9.02 -22.93 5.64
C GLY A 15 10.08 -22.55 4.62
N THR A 16 10.88 -21.54 4.93
CA THR A 16 12.33 -21.71 4.99
C THR A 16 12.87 -20.62 5.91
N ARG A 17 13.83 -21.03 6.76
CA ARG A 17 14.35 -20.31 7.93
C ARG A 17 14.25 -18.79 7.76
N PRO A 18 13.44 -18.12 8.59
CA PRO A 18 13.46 -16.67 8.58
C PRO A 18 14.89 -16.25 8.94
N TRP A 19 15.42 -15.23 8.27
CA TRP A 19 16.64 -14.54 8.72
C TRP A 19 16.30 -13.78 10.00
N VAL A 20 15.90 -14.51 11.03
CA VAL A 20 15.85 -14.09 12.41
C VAL A 20 17.31 -14.14 12.82
N THR A 21 17.94 -12.97 12.93
CA THR A 21 19.12 -12.82 13.79
C THR A 21 18.84 -13.59 15.08
N SER A 22 19.72 -14.53 15.41
CA SER A 22 19.46 -15.76 16.19
C SER A 22 19.00 -15.60 17.65
N SER A 23 18.37 -14.50 18.04
CA SER A 23 18.06 -14.17 19.43
C SER A 23 16.57 -14.06 19.78
N PHE A 24 15.63 -14.31 18.86
CA PHE A 24 14.20 -14.09 19.13
C PHE A 24 13.26 -15.25 18.79
N LEU A 25 13.72 -16.49 18.92
CA LEU A 25 12.81 -17.62 19.07
C LEU A 25 12.33 -17.68 20.53
N ALA A 26 11.26 -16.95 20.85
CA ALA A 26 10.55 -17.17 22.11
C ALA A 26 9.71 -18.46 21.96
N PRO A 27 9.88 -19.46 22.85
CA PRO A 27 9.04 -20.65 22.85
C PRO A 27 7.58 -20.28 23.07
N ARG A 28 6.68 -21.02 22.42
CA ARG A 28 5.25 -21.00 22.73
C ARG A 28 5.08 -21.41 24.20
N GLY A 29 4.63 -20.48 25.03
CA GLY A 29 4.29 -20.72 26.43
C GLY A 29 5.32 -20.19 27.43
N LYS A 30 4.83 -19.29 28.29
CA LYS A 30 5.51 -18.54 29.39
C LYS A 30 6.27 -17.28 28.96
N LEU A 31 5.66 -16.13 29.24
CA LEU A 31 6.37 -14.85 29.34
C LEU A 31 7.35 -14.91 30.52
N PRO A 32 8.64 -14.58 30.34
CA PRO A 32 9.48 -14.16 31.44
C PRO A 32 8.98 -12.78 31.90
N SER A 33 8.59 -12.71 33.17
CA SER A 33 8.20 -11.49 33.87
C SER A 33 9.41 -10.62 34.20
N GLU A 34 10.15 -10.19 33.18
CA GLU A 34 11.18 -9.16 33.36
C GLU A 34 10.93 -8.02 32.37
N CYS A 35 10.44 -6.92 32.94
CA CYS A 35 10.34 -5.61 32.30
C CYS A 35 11.76 -5.08 32.07
N GLY A 36 12.44 -5.62 31.07
CA GLY A 36 13.81 -5.25 30.72
C GLY A 36 13.86 -3.99 29.86
N SER A 37 14.83 -3.13 30.15
CA SER A 37 15.19 -1.89 29.45
C SER A 37 15.69 -2.14 28.01
N GLY A 38 14.88 -2.83 27.20
CA GLY A 38 15.19 -3.17 25.82
C GLY A 38 14.86 -2.01 24.86
N PRO A 39 15.52 -1.97 23.69
CA PRO A 39 15.22 -0.98 22.67
C PRO A 39 13.75 -1.12 22.23
N ARG A 40 13.02 0.00 22.26
CA ARG A 40 11.65 0.10 21.72
C ARG A 40 11.69 -0.28 20.23
N THR A 41 10.94 -1.31 19.88
CA THR A 41 10.91 -1.88 18.52
C THR A 41 9.51 -1.75 17.94
N LEU A 42 9.41 -1.34 16.67
CA LEU A 42 8.14 -1.34 15.91
C LEU A 42 8.19 -2.47 14.88
N VAL A 43 7.21 -3.38 14.96
CA VAL A 43 7.00 -4.45 13.99
C VAL A 43 5.87 -4.02 13.06
N VAL A 44 6.12 -4.03 11.75
CA VAL A 44 5.10 -3.73 10.74
C VAL A 44 4.77 -5.00 9.98
N LEU A 45 3.52 -5.44 10.08
CA LEU A 45 2.96 -6.58 9.35
C LEU A 45 2.14 -6.03 8.19
N ASP A 46 2.68 -6.14 6.97
CA ASP A 46 2.07 -5.59 5.77
C ASP A 46 1.29 -6.65 4.97
N ASP A 47 0.13 -6.25 4.45
CA ASP A 47 -0.86 -7.07 3.72
C ASP A 47 -1.23 -8.38 4.42
N VAL A 48 -1.85 -8.31 5.61
CA VAL A 48 -2.33 -9.50 6.35
C VAL A 48 -3.72 -9.93 5.87
N TRP A 49 -3.91 -11.22 5.57
CA TRP A 49 -5.12 -11.72 4.88
C TRP A 49 -6.17 -12.39 5.77
N SER A 50 -5.86 -12.78 7.02
CA SER A 50 -6.82 -13.46 7.90
C SER A 50 -6.50 -13.32 9.40
N GLU A 51 -7.52 -13.51 10.25
CA GLU A 51 -7.36 -13.56 11.71
C GLU A 51 -6.40 -14.68 12.13
N SER A 52 -6.48 -15.84 11.48
CA SER A 52 -5.62 -16.99 11.79
C SER A 52 -4.13 -16.73 11.51
N VAL A 53 -3.82 -15.97 10.46
CA VAL A 53 -2.44 -15.54 10.17
C VAL A 53 -1.99 -14.51 11.20
N LEU A 54 -2.86 -13.56 11.54
CA LEU A 54 -2.56 -12.55 12.54
C LEU A 54 -2.27 -13.18 13.91
N GLU A 55 -3.09 -14.13 14.38
CA GLU A 55 -2.89 -14.83 15.65
C GLU A 55 -1.55 -15.58 15.73
N GLN A 56 -1.01 -16.03 14.59
CA GLN A 56 0.30 -16.67 14.52
C GLN A 56 1.46 -15.66 14.59
N LEU A 57 1.22 -14.40 14.22
CA LEU A 57 2.22 -13.33 14.10
C LEU A 57 2.17 -12.33 15.25
N VAL A 58 1.05 -12.22 15.96
CA VAL A 58 0.92 -11.34 17.13
C VAL A 58 1.69 -11.95 18.28
N PHE A 59 2.92 -11.50 18.42
CA PHE A 59 3.71 -11.72 19.62
C PHE A 59 3.38 -10.61 20.61
N GLN A 60 2.79 -10.96 21.76
CA GLN A 60 2.68 -10.04 22.89
C GLN A 60 4.05 -9.90 23.55
N ILE A 61 4.97 -9.16 22.90
CA ILE A 61 6.27 -8.82 23.46
C ILE A 61 6.13 -7.44 24.12
N PRO A 62 6.32 -7.31 25.45
CA PRO A 62 6.07 -6.06 26.18
C PRO A 62 6.84 -4.83 25.66
N THR A 63 7.96 -5.06 24.97
CA THR A 63 8.85 -4.00 24.45
C THR A 63 8.58 -3.63 22.99
N CYS A 64 7.67 -4.32 22.32
CA CYS A 64 7.34 -4.12 20.90
C CYS A 64 5.96 -3.48 20.71
N LYS A 65 5.87 -2.55 19.76
CA LYS A 65 4.58 -2.13 19.18
C LYS A 65 4.41 -2.83 17.83
N THR A 66 3.20 -3.25 17.51
CA THR A 66 2.88 -3.89 16.23
C THR A 66 1.89 -3.01 15.46
N LEU A 67 2.23 -2.69 14.22
CA LEU A 67 1.34 -2.06 13.25
C LEU A 67 0.95 -3.11 12.21
N VAL A 68 -0.35 -3.32 12.02
CA VAL A 68 -0.89 -4.25 11.02
C VAL A 68 -1.52 -3.44 9.91
N VAL A 69 -1.11 -3.68 8.67
CA VAL A 69 -1.72 -3.12 7.47
C VAL A 69 -2.44 -4.25 6.76
N SER A 70 -3.73 -4.06 6.48
CA SER A 70 -4.62 -5.10 5.97
C SER A 70 -5.74 -4.48 5.14
N ARG A 71 -6.29 -5.26 4.21
CA ARG A 71 -7.52 -4.93 3.49
C ARG A 71 -8.79 -5.32 4.26
N PHE A 72 -8.64 -6.03 5.37
CA PHE A 72 -9.74 -6.51 6.20
C PHE A 72 -9.65 -5.91 7.60
N LYS A 73 -10.82 -5.56 8.14
CA LYS A 73 -10.96 -5.10 9.52
C LYS A 73 -10.83 -6.29 10.46
N PHE A 74 -9.85 -6.25 11.35
CA PHE A 74 -9.70 -7.25 12.40
C PHE A 74 -10.47 -6.86 13.66
N PRO A 75 -10.97 -7.83 14.43
CA PRO A 75 -11.60 -7.57 15.72
C PRO A 75 -10.66 -6.86 16.69
N THR A 76 -11.18 -5.90 17.46
CA THR A 76 -10.39 -5.14 18.45
C THR A 76 -9.79 -6.00 19.56
N ARG A 77 -10.35 -7.20 19.80
CA ARG A 77 -9.75 -8.23 20.66
C ARG A 77 -8.37 -8.69 20.18
N LEU A 78 -8.09 -8.61 18.87
CA LEU A 78 -6.80 -9.00 18.27
C LEU A 78 -5.89 -7.79 18.03
N VAL A 79 -6.47 -6.65 17.66
CA VAL A 79 -5.75 -5.40 17.36
C VAL A 79 -6.29 -4.29 18.27
N GLY A 80 -5.46 -3.79 19.20
CA GLY A 80 -5.94 -2.88 20.24
C GLY A 80 -6.68 -1.65 19.70
N GLU A 81 -6.19 -1.07 18.60
CA GLU A 81 -6.80 0.06 17.90
C GLU A 81 -6.88 -0.24 16.40
N VAL A 82 -7.95 0.22 15.75
CA VAL A 82 -8.15 0.08 14.30
C VAL A 82 -8.26 1.47 13.68
N TYR A 83 -7.39 1.73 12.70
CA TYR A 83 -7.49 2.91 11.85
C TYR A 83 -7.98 2.49 10.47
N GLU A 84 -9.14 3.01 10.08
CA GLU A 84 -9.73 2.76 8.76
C GLU A 84 -9.23 3.82 7.78
N PHE A 85 -8.65 3.37 6.67
CA PHE A 85 -8.12 4.27 5.67
C PHE A 85 -9.24 4.72 4.74
N GLU A 86 -9.57 6.01 4.80
CA GLU A 86 -10.57 6.61 3.92
C GLU A 86 -9.98 6.85 2.52
N LEU A 87 -10.84 6.92 1.52
CA LEU A 87 -10.46 7.36 0.18
C LEU A 87 -10.07 8.84 0.20
N LEU A 88 -9.40 9.29 -0.86
CA LEU A 88 -9.03 10.70 -0.96
C LEU A 88 -10.26 11.56 -1.18
N ARG A 89 -10.28 12.74 -0.55
CA ARG A 89 -11.30 13.75 -0.83
C ARG A 89 -11.18 14.25 -2.28
N ASP A 90 -12.25 14.83 -2.84
CA ASP A 90 -12.25 15.32 -4.23
C ASP A 90 -11.11 16.31 -4.52
N ASP A 91 -10.83 17.24 -3.59
CA ASP A 91 -9.75 18.22 -3.70
C ASP A 91 -8.37 17.56 -3.71
N GLU A 92 -8.19 16.54 -2.87
CA GLU A 92 -6.95 15.76 -2.78
C GLU A 92 -6.75 14.88 -4.01
N SER A 93 -7.82 14.25 -4.49
CA SER A 93 -7.84 13.43 -5.70
C SER A 93 -7.44 14.24 -6.93
N MET A 94 -8.05 15.42 -7.10
CA MET A 94 -7.72 16.35 -8.16
C MET A 94 -6.27 16.81 -8.08
N SER A 95 -5.82 17.21 -6.89
CA SER A 95 -4.45 17.68 -6.64
C SER A 95 -3.41 16.60 -6.92
N LEU A 96 -3.68 15.36 -6.51
CA LEU A 96 -2.80 14.21 -6.74
C LEU A 96 -2.71 13.84 -8.22
N PHE A 97 -3.85 13.84 -8.92
CA PHE A 97 -3.88 13.60 -10.35
C PHE A 97 -3.12 14.68 -11.11
N CYS A 98 -3.40 15.96 -10.83
CA CYS A 98 -2.71 17.08 -11.47
C CYS A 98 -1.21 17.01 -11.24
N HIS A 99 -0.77 16.69 -10.01
CA HIS A 99 0.64 16.55 -9.71
C HIS A 99 1.28 15.43 -10.53
N SER A 100 0.54 14.33 -10.74
CA SER A 100 1.00 13.19 -11.51
C SER A 100 1.02 13.48 -13.02
N ALA A 101 0.03 14.20 -13.55
CA ALA A 101 -0.09 14.44 -14.99
C ALA A 101 0.60 15.71 -15.50
N PHE A 102 0.63 16.76 -14.69
CA PHE A 102 1.15 18.09 -15.07
C PHE A 102 2.34 18.55 -14.24
N GLY A 103 2.70 17.83 -13.16
CA GLY A 103 3.78 18.24 -12.26
C GLY A 103 3.40 19.37 -11.28
N GLN A 104 2.15 19.84 -11.31
CA GLN A 104 1.61 20.91 -10.46
C GLN A 104 0.30 20.49 -9.79
N LYS A 105 -0.13 21.16 -8.73
CA LYS A 105 -1.31 20.74 -7.93
C LYS A 105 -2.67 21.15 -8.51
N SER A 106 -2.69 21.90 -9.59
CA SER A 106 -3.91 22.40 -10.22
C SER A 106 -3.90 22.16 -11.72
N ILE A 107 -5.07 22.19 -12.34
CA ILE A 107 -5.22 22.05 -13.79
C ILE A 107 -4.56 23.28 -14.46
N PRO A 108 -3.61 23.10 -15.39
CA PRO A 108 -3.03 24.22 -16.11
C PRO A 108 -4.07 24.86 -17.05
N PRO A 109 -4.03 26.18 -17.30
CA PRO A 109 -4.99 26.85 -18.19
C PRO A 109 -5.02 26.32 -19.62
N SER A 110 -3.96 25.62 -20.04
CA SER A 110 -3.84 25.00 -21.37
C SER A 110 -4.53 23.65 -21.50
N ALA A 111 -5.01 23.05 -20.41
CA ALA A 111 -5.67 21.75 -20.41
C ALA A 111 -7.20 21.90 -20.37
N ASP A 112 -7.91 20.96 -20.97
CA ASP A 112 -9.38 20.87 -20.87
C ASP A 112 -9.77 20.43 -19.44
N GLU A 113 -10.27 21.39 -18.67
CA GLU A 113 -10.73 21.17 -17.29
C GLU A 113 -11.84 20.12 -17.19
N ASN A 114 -12.75 20.05 -18.17
CA ASN A 114 -13.85 19.10 -18.14
C ASN A 114 -13.34 17.67 -18.38
N LEU A 115 -12.42 17.50 -19.34
CA LEU A 115 -11.81 16.20 -19.61
C LEU A 115 -11.02 15.68 -18.40
N VAL A 116 -10.23 16.55 -17.77
CA VAL A 116 -9.46 16.20 -16.56
C VAL A 116 -10.37 15.75 -15.43
N LYS A 117 -11.43 16.53 -15.13
CA LYS A 117 -12.40 16.18 -14.08
C LYS A 117 -13.07 14.82 -14.33
N GLN A 118 -13.42 14.52 -15.58
CA GLN A 118 -14.05 13.25 -15.91
C GLN A 118 -13.09 12.07 -15.70
N ILE A 119 -11.84 12.20 -16.10
CA ILE A 119 -10.82 11.15 -15.87
C ILE A 119 -10.58 10.94 -14.37
N VAL A 120 -10.48 12.01 -13.59
CA VAL A 120 -10.32 11.94 -12.13
C VAL A 120 -11.50 11.20 -11.48
N ASN A 121 -12.73 11.52 -11.90
CA ASN A 121 -13.94 10.87 -11.41
C ASN A 121 -14.00 9.37 -11.76
N GLU A 122 -13.38 8.96 -12.87
CA GLU A 122 -13.27 7.53 -13.19
C GLU A 122 -12.20 6.79 -12.39
N CYS A 123 -11.26 7.51 -11.76
CA CYS A 123 -10.27 6.90 -10.87
C CYS A 123 -10.82 6.59 -9.46
N LYS A 124 -12.08 6.97 -9.16
CA LYS A 124 -12.80 6.66 -7.91
C LYS A 124 -12.00 6.95 -6.64
N GLU A 125 -11.34 8.11 -6.60
CA GLU A 125 -10.58 8.59 -5.43
C GLU A 125 -9.42 7.68 -4.98
N LEU A 126 -9.05 6.67 -5.79
CA LEU A 126 -8.00 5.71 -5.45
C LEU A 126 -6.62 6.35 -5.74
N PRO A 127 -5.75 6.56 -4.73
CA PRO A 127 -4.45 7.19 -4.93
C PRO A 127 -3.61 6.49 -6.00
N LEU A 128 -3.67 5.16 -6.06
CA LEU A 128 -2.91 4.38 -7.02
C LEU A 128 -3.42 4.58 -8.46
N ALA A 129 -4.74 4.59 -8.66
CA ALA A 129 -5.34 4.82 -9.97
C ALA A 129 -5.02 6.24 -10.48
N LEU A 130 -5.23 7.26 -9.63
CA LEU A 130 -4.95 8.66 -9.94
C LEU A 130 -3.49 8.86 -10.37
N LYS A 131 -2.54 8.26 -9.63
CA LYS A 131 -1.10 8.35 -9.96
C LYS A 131 -0.76 7.60 -11.23
N ALA A 132 -1.28 6.39 -11.41
CA ALA A 132 -0.98 5.57 -12.58
C ALA A 132 -1.52 6.20 -13.87
N VAL A 133 -2.80 6.60 -13.87
CA VAL A 133 -3.44 7.26 -15.01
C VAL A 133 -2.80 8.62 -15.27
N GLY A 134 -2.63 9.45 -14.23
CA GLY A 134 -2.00 10.75 -14.38
C GLY A 134 -0.57 10.66 -14.94
N ALA A 135 0.26 9.74 -14.42
CA ALA A 135 1.60 9.53 -14.94
C ALA A 135 1.61 9.00 -16.39
N SER A 136 0.64 8.16 -16.77
CA SER A 136 0.51 7.66 -18.14
C SER A 136 0.10 8.73 -19.14
N LEU A 137 -0.57 9.80 -18.69
CA LEU A 137 -1.07 10.90 -19.53
C LEU A 137 -0.12 12.10 -19.59
N ARG A 138 0.91 12.11 -18.73
CA ARG A 138 1.92 13.16 -18.72
C ARG A 138 2.60 13.27 -20.09
N ASP A 139 2.75 14.51 -20.55
CA ASP A 139 3.36 14.88 -21.83
C ASP A 139 2.70 14.22 -23.07
N GLN A 140 1.50 13.65 -22.91
CA GLN A 140 0.73 13.08 -24.01
C GLN A 140 -0.19 14.14 -24.64
N PRO A 141 -0.40 14.10 -25.97
CA PRO A 141 -1.33 15.00 -26.63
C PRO A 141 -2.79 14.66 -26.25
N GLU A 142 -3.67 15.66 -26.33
CA GLU A 142 -5.06 15.60 -25.87
C GLU A 142 -5.87 14.40 -26.41
N MET A 143 -5.57 13.94 -27.63
CA MET A 143 -6.20 12.74 -28.20
C MET A 143 -6.03 11.48 -27.33
N TYR A 144 -4.90 11.33 -26.63
CA TYR A 144 -4.68 10.21 -25.71
C TYR A 144 -5.47 10.36 -24.42
N TRP A 145 -5.70 11.60 -23.97
CA TRP A 145 -6.54 11.89 -22.81
C TRP A 145 -8.00 11.53 -23.09
N ALA A 146 -8.53 11.93 -24.25
CA ALA A 146 -9.86 11.52 -24.70
C ALA A 146 -9.97 9.99 -24.83
N SER A 147 -8.96 9.34 -25.39
CA SER A 147 -8.92 7.87 -25.48
C SER A 147 -8.90 7.20 -24.09
N ALA A 148 -8.11 7.72 -23.15
CA ALA A 148 -8.04 7.20 -21.78
C ALA A 148 -9.38 7.34 -21.06
N ARG A 149 -10.07 8.47 -21.21
CA ARG A 149 -11.44 8.66 -20.72
C ARG A 149 -12.38 7.57 -21.24
N GLU A 150 -12.41 7.31 -22.55
CA GLU A 150 -13.27 6.28 -23.13
C GLU A 150 -12.94 4.85 -22.64
N ARG A 151 -11.66 4.56 -22.40
CA ARG A 151 -11.23 3.26 -21.85
C ARG A 151 -11.66 3.09 -20.41
N LEU A 152 -11.51 4.14 -19.61
CA LEU A 152 -11.94 4.16 -18.21
C LEU A 152 -13.47 4.02 -18.09
N LEU A 153 -14.24 4.74 -18.91
CA LEU A 153 -15.71 4.65 -18.94
C LEU A 153 -16.22 3.26 -19.30
N ARG A 154 -15.54 2.57 -20.22
CA ARG A 154 -15.91 1.21 -20.62
C ARG A 154 -15.52 0.14 -19.60
N GLY A 155 -14.69 0.50 -18.61
CA GLY A 155 -14.13 -0.47 -17.67
C GLY A 155 -13.36 -1.60 -18.38
N GLU A 156 -12.78 -1.33 -19.56
CA GLU A 156 -12.09 -2.37 -20.31
C GLU A 156 -10.91 -2.89 -19.47
N PRO A 157 -10.83 -4.21 -19.24
CA PRO A 157 -9.71 -4.79 -18.51
C PRO A 157 -8.43 -4.49 -19.26
N ILE A 158 -7.38 -4.20 -18.50
CA ILE A 158 -6.03 -4.04 -19.04
C ILE A 158 -5.69 -5.32 -19.83
N CYS A 159 -5.25 -5.20 -21.08
CA CYS A 159 -4.85 -6.39 -21.84
C CYS A 159 -3.75 -7.15 -21.08
N GLU A 160 -3.75 -8.49 -21.13
CA GLU A 160 -2.85 -9.32 -20.31
C GLU A 160 -1.37 -8.91 -20.44
N ALA A 161 -0.95 -8.47 -21.62
CA ALA A 161 0.40 -7.95 -21.86
C ALA A 161 0.72 -6.69 -21.02
N HIS A 162 -0.20 -5.73 -20.92
CA HIS A 162 -0.02 -4.53 -20.08
C HIS A 162 -0.17 -4.86 -18.60
N GLN A 163 -0.99 -5.84 -18.22
CA GLN A 163 -1.14 -6.23 -16.81
C GLN A 163 0.19 -6.75 -16.25
N ASN A 164 0.91 -7.57 -17.02
CA ASN A 164 2.22 -8.09 -16.62
C ASN A 164 3.26 -6.97 -16.46
N GLU A 165 3.31 -6.02 -17.41
CA GLU A 165 4.22 -4.88 -17.31
C GLU A 165 3.85 -3.93 -16.15
N LEU A 166 2.55 -3.74 -15.88
CA LEU A 166 2.08 -2.97 -14.73
C LEU A 166 2.47 -3.63 -13.41
N LEU A 167 2.33 -4.96 -13.32
CA LEU A 167 2.73 -5.74 -12.15
C LEU A 167 4.24 -5.70 -11.93
N GLU A 168 5.05 -5.78 -13.00
CA GLU A 168 6.51 -5.59 -12.90
C GLU A 168 6.87 -4.19 -12.41
N ARG A 169 6.26 -3.14 -12.97
CA ARG A 169 6.49 -1.76 -12.53
C ARG A 169 6.04 -1.52 -11.09
N MET A 170 4.96 -2.16 -10.65
CA MET A 170 4.52 -2.12 -9.25
C MET A 170 5.50 -2.87 -8.34
N ALA A 171 5.98 -4.05 -8.75
CA ALA A 171 6.93 -4.87 -7.99
C ALA A 171 8.29 -4.17 -7.80
N ILE A 172 8.77 -3.44 -8.81
CA ILE A 172 10.00 -2.63 -8.74
C ILE A 172 9.89 -1.56 -7.64
N ARG A 173 8.70 -0.97 -7.45
CA ARG A 173 8.49 0.05 -6.43
C ARG A 173 8.41 -0.54 -5.02
N THR A 174 7.89 -1.76 -4.86
CA THR A 174 7.91 -2.49 -3.57
C THR A 174 9.34 -2.84 -3.15
N GLN A 175 10.20 -3.25 -4.10
CA GLN A 175 11.63 -3.47 -3.83
C GLN A 175 12.38 -2.17 -3.49
N SER A 176 12.06 -1.05 -4.15
CA SER A 176 12.67 0.26 -3.84
C SER A 176 12.31 0.76 -2.43
N PHE A 177 11.07 0.53 -1.97
CA PHE A 177 10.68 0.81 -0.58
C PHE A 177 11.46 -0.06 0.42
N PHE A 178 11.64 -1.35 0.11
CA PHE A 178 12.43 -2.27 0.91
C PHE A 178 13.92 -1.88 0.98
N PHE A 179 14.49 -1.36 -0.11
CA PHE A 179 15.88 -0.88 -0.15
C PHE A 179 16.09 0.44 0.58
N LYS A 180 15.07 1.33 0.64
CA LYS A 180 15.16 2.61 1.36
C LYS A 180 15.03 2.49 2.88
N LEU A 181 14.54 1.35 3.37
CA LEU A 181 14.39 1.05 4.80
C LEU A 181 15.58 0.26 5.37
N LYS A 182 16.63 0.04 4.58
CA LYS A 182 17.84 -0.69 4.97
C LYS A 182 19.01 0.25 5.23
#